data_AF-A0A662F5Z8-F1
#
_entry.id   AF-A0A662F5Z8-F1
#
_cell.length_a   1.000
_cell.length_b   1.000
_cell.length_c   1.000
_cell.angle_alpha   90.00
_cell.angle_beta   90.00
_cell.angle_gamma   90.00
#
_symmetry.space_group_name_H-M   'P 1'
#
loop_
_entity.id
_entity.type
_entity.pdbx_description
1 polymer ?
#
loop_
_entity_poly.entity_id
_entity_poly.type
_entity_poly.pdbx_seq_one_letter_code
_entity_poly.pdbx_strand_id
1 'polypeptide(L)' 'MAGTSMASPHVAGIAALILQATPGASPNRVESILRGSSDDLGKPGRDPWYGLGRVNAAQAVK' A
#
# COMPACT_ATOMS: atom_id res chain seq x y z
N MET A 1 0.42 0.34 22.27
CA MET A 1 -0.32 -0.57 21.36
C MET A 1 0.53 -0.80 20.12
N ALA A 2 0.76 -2.06 19.73
CA ALA A 2 1.55 -2.44 18.55
C ALA A 2 1.04 -3.79 18.02
N GLY A 3 1.10 -4.00 16.70
CA GLY A 3 0.67 -5.24 16.07
C GLY A 3 0.34 -5.05 14.59
N THR A 4 0.29 -6.16 13.84
CA THR A 4 -0.15 -6.15 12.43
C THR A 4 -1.58 -5.61 12.30
N SER A 5 -2.41 -5.79 13.33
CA SER A 5 -3.75 -5.19 13.44
C SER A 5 -3.75 -3.67 13.36
N MET A 6 -2.65 -3.00 13.74
CA MET A 6 -2.49 -1.55 13.61
C MET A 6 -1.94 -1.14 12.25
N ALA A 7 -1.26 -2.04 11.51
CA ALA A 7 -0.82 -1.80 10.14
C ALA A 7 -1.98 -1.90 9.14
N SER A 8 -2.89 -2.87 9.31
CA SER A 8 -4.05 -3.08 8.44
C SER A 8 -4.90 -1.82 8.19
N PRO A 9 -5.33 -1.04 9.21
CA PRO A 9 -6.14 0.16 8.97
C PRO A 9 -5.38 1.26 8.23
N HIS A 10 -4.05 1.33 8.31
CA HIS A 10 -3.27 2.28 7.51
C HIS A 10 -3.34 1.93 6.02
N VAL A 11 -3.17 0.65 5.67
CA VAL A 11 -3.28 0.19 4.27
C VAL A 11 -4.71 0.40 3.75
N ALA A 12 -5.73 0.11 4.56
CA ALA A 12 -7.12 0.35 4.20
C ALA A 12 -7.44 1.84 3.97
N GLY A 13 -6.90 2.74 4.80
CA GLY A 13 -7.04 4.19 4.60
C GLY A 13 -6.43 4.67 3.28
N ILE A 14 -5.25 4.15 2.92
CA ILE A 14 -4.60 4.49 1.64
C ILE A 14 -5.41 3.92 0.47
N ALA A 15 -5.95 2.71 0.59
CA ALA A 15 -6.85 2.14 -0.43
C ALA A 15 -8.08 3.03 -0.66
N ALA A 16 -8.65 3.61 0.40
CA ALA A 16 -9.76 4.56 0.28
C ALA A 16 -9.35 5.84 -0.47
N LEU A 17 -8.15 6.38 -0.20
CA LEU A 17 -7.61 7.53 -0.94
C LEU A 17 -7.38 7.22 -2.42
N ILE A 18 -6.89 6.02 -2.74
CA ILE A 18 -6.74 5.55 -4.13
C ILE A 18 -8.09 5.50 -4.83
N LEU A 19 -9.12 4.95 -4.18
CA LEU A 19 -10.48 4.90 -4.74
C LEU A 19 -11.08 6.30 -4.95
N GLN A 20 -10.75 7.26 -4.08
CA GLN A 20 -11.14 8.66 -4.27
C GLN A 20 -10.42 9.29 -5.47
N ALA A 21 -9.12 9.04 -5.64
CA ALA A 21 -8.32 9.57 -6.74
C ALA A 21 -8.62 8.88 -8.09
N THR A 22 -8.98 7.59 -8.06
CA THR A 22 -9.32 6.77 -9.24
C THR A 22 -10.70 6.11 -9.05
N PRO A 23 -11.81 6.86 -9.23
CA PRO A 23 -13.15 6.30 -9.08
C PRO A 23 -13.38 5.10 -10.01
N GLY A 24 -13.94 4.01 -9.46
CA GLY A 24 -14.22 2.78 -10.22
C GLY A 24 -13.03 1.84 -10.40
N ALA A 25 -11.87 2.11 -9.78
CA ALA A 25 -10.77 1.17 -9.76
C ALA A 25 -11.20 -0.20 -9.19
N SER A 26 -10.89 -1.28 -9.90
CA SER A 26 -11.14 -2.63 -9.41
C SER A 26 -10.22 -2.96 -8.23
N PRO A 27 -10.58 -3.94 -7.37
CA PRO A 27 -9.72 -4.36 -6.26
C PRO A 27 -8.30 -4.71 -6.70
N ASN A 28 -8.15 -5.42 -7.83
CA ASN A 28 -6.84 -5.78 -8.40
C ASN A 28 -6.04 -4.54 -8.82
N ARG A 29 -6.72 -3.49 -9.32
CA ARG A 29 -6.06 -2.24 -9.69
C ARG A 29 -5.57 -1.50 -8.46
N VAL A 30 -6.37 -1.42 -7.40
CA VAL A 30 -5.98 -0.82 -6.12
C VAL A 30 -4.78 -1.56 -5.52
N GLU A 31 -4.81 -2.90 -5.52
CA GLU A 31 -3.69 -3.71 -5.04
C GLU A 31 -2.42 -3.46 -5.87
N SER A 32 -2.53 -3.40 -7.19
CA SER A 32 -1.39 -3.11 -8.07
C SER A 32 -0.80 -1.73 -7.79
N ILE A 33 -1.63 -0.72 -7.53
CA ILE A 33 -1.18 0.64 -7.19
C ILE A 33 -0.43 0.60 -5.86
N LEU A 34 -1.05 0.04 -4.81
CA LEU A 34 -0.42 -0.08 -3.48
C LEU A 34 0.94 -0.76 -3.55
N ARG A 35 1.04 -1.86 -4.32
CA ARG A 35 2.28 -2.63 -4.48
C ARG A 35 3.34 -1.88 -5.28
N GLY A 36 2.94 -1.18 -6.34
CA GLY A 36 3.86 -0.45 -7.23
C GLY A 36 4.33 0.89 -6.66
N SER A 37 3.62 1.43 -5.68
CA SER A 37 3.94 2.70 -5.04
C SER A 37 4.65 2.55 -3.68
N SER A 38 4.91 1.33 -3.20
CA SER A 38 5.57 1.11 -1.92
C SER A 38 7.04 1.53 -1.93
N ASP A 39 7.51 2.04 -0.79
CA ASP A 39 8.93 2.28 -0.56
C ASP A 39 9.61 0.96 -0.16
N ASP A 40 10.50 0.44 -0.99
CA ASP A 40 11.26 -0.79 -0.72
C ASP A 40 12.09 -0.66 0.57
N LEU A 41 12.03 -1.69 1.44
CA LEU A 41 12.69 -1.71 2.74
C LEU A 41 13.41 -3.04 2.95
N GLY A 42 14.56 -2.99 3.61
CA GLY A 42 15.35 -4.18 3.90
C GLY A 42 16.21 -4.61 2.71
N LYS A 43 16.02 -5.84 2.23
CA LYS A 43 16.76 -6.34 1.05
C LYS A 43 16.10 -5.81 -0.22
N PRO A 44 16.86 -5.39 -1.24
CA PRO A 44 16.27 -4.92 -2.49
C PRO A 44 15.28 -5.94 -3.08
N GLY A 45 14.10 -5.45 -3.44
CA GLY A 45 13.01 -6.24 -3.97
C GLY A 45 12.16 -6.93 -2.88
N ARG A 46 11.32 -7.87 -3.31
CA ARG A 46 10.36 -8.49 -2.38
C ARG A 46 11.07 -9.34 -1.32
N ASP A 47 10.79 -9.08 -0.05
CA ASP A 47 11.35 -9.84 1.06
C ASP A 47 10.26 -10.41 2.02
N PRO A 48 10.60 -11.40 2.88
CA PRO A 48 9.64 -12.01 3.79
C PRO A 48 9.13 -11.11 4.93
N TRP A 49 9.84 -10.01 5.25
CA TRP A 49 9.52 -9.14 6.38
C TRP A 49 8.72 -7.91 5.97
N TYR A 50 9.11 -7.24 4.89
CA TYR A 50 8.45 -6.03 4.40
C TYR A 50 7.59 -6.28 3.16
N GLY A 51 7.61 -7.47 2.58
CA GLY A 51 6.87 -7.74 1.36
C GLY A 51 7.44 -6.90 0.22
N LEU A 52 6.66 -5.95 -0.31
CA LEU A 52 7.14 -5.00 -1.33
C LEU A 52 7.56 -3.66 -0.72
N GLY A 53 7.69 -3.60 0.60
CA GLY A 53 8.06 -2.39 1.32
C GLY A 53 6.88 -1.68 1.99
N ARG A 54 7.15 -0.48 2.48
CA ARG A 54 6.18 0.35 3.22
C ARG A 54 5.23 1.05 2.25
N VAL A 55 3.94 0.98 2.52
CA VAL A 55 2.93 1.73 1.77
C VAL A 55 3.20 3.25 1.79
N ASN A 56 3.11 3.88 0.63
CA ASN A 56 3.33 5.32 0.46
C ASN A 56 2.10 5.97 -0.17
N ALA A 57 1.34 6.71 0.64
CA ALA A 57 0.10 7.34 0.19
C ALA A 57 0.34 8.38 -0.91
N ALA A 58 1.40 9.18 -0.79
CA ALA A 58 1.70 10.25 -1.74
C ALA A 58 2.08 9.71 -3.13
N GLN A 59 2.78 8.58 -3.19
CA GLN A 59 3.07 7.89 -4.45
C GLN A 59 1.84 7.17 -5.01
N ALA A 60 0.96 6.65 -4.14
CA ALA A 60 -0.20 5.87 -4.55
C ALA A 60 -1.34 6.68 -5.19
N VAL A 61 -1.45 7.97 -4.85
CA VAL A 61 -2.55 8.86 -5.32
C VAL A 61 -2.08 9.94 -6.30
N LYS A 62 -0.84 9.84 -6.78
CA LYS A 62 -0.27 10.74 -7.78
C LYS A 62 -0.88 10.49 -9.16
#